data_AF-A0A929IYS0-F1
#
_entry.id   AF-A0A929IYS0-F1
#
_cell.length_a   1.000
_cell.length_b   1.000
_cell.length_c   1.000
_cell.angle_alpha   90.00
_cell.angle_beta   90.00
_cell.angle_gamma   90.00
#
_symmetry.space_group_name_H-M   'P 1'
#
loop_
_entity.id
_entity.type
_entity.pdbx_description
1 polymer ?
#
loop_
_entity_poly.entity_id
_entity_poly.type
_entity_poly.pdbx_seq_one_letter_code
_entity_poly.pdbx_strand_id
1 'polypeptide(L)'
;HIEALTKQAASYIGGTAVIDDNLLNEVTGLVEWPTAITGSFDKQFLEVPSEALIASMQGHQKYFPVVNQAGELLPNFIAISNIASKQPEIVQAGNERVIRPRLTDAAFFWQQDKATPLVNRLEQLKNVIFQKKLGSLYDKSKRVAQLCGNITKQLGDEELQGIRAGQLAKCDLVTDMVGEFPELQGIMGQHYAKWDNETDRVATALQEQYMPRFAGDELPATTLGQALSIADKLDTLVGIFGIGQIPTGDKDPFGLRRAALSILRIIIECRLPLDLKQLLTETQAAYPDKVLAKDSKVFEFTMERLRHYYQEQNIPLDSIEAVLVCQPTAPLDFNKRIQGIKAFRELPEMASLASANKRIHNILKKAGQSFPPEPNPAYFKDKAERNLYDAMESVSKKIMPLLETGDYQAALQHLASLREVIDTFFDDVMVMVDDSKVRDNRLASLQKVRGLFLQVADISRLQV
;
A
#
# COMPACT_ATOMS: atom_id res chain seq x y z
N HIS A 1 19.35 31.96 3.33
CA HIS A 1 20.69 32.49 2.99
C HIS A 1 21.69 31.37 2.76
N ILE A 2 21.87 30.43 3.69
CA ILE A 2 22.77 29.26 3.53
C ILE A 2 22.48 28.48 2.25
N GLU A 3 21.23 28.17 1.97
CA GLU A 3 20.84 27.46 0.75
C GLU A 3 21.38 28.12 -0.53
N ALA A 4 21.29 29.45 -0.62
CA ALA A 4 21.79 30.21 -1.75
C ALA A 4 23.33 30.16 -1.84
N LEU A 5 24.02 30.27 -0.70
CA LEU A 5 25.47 30.12 -0.64
C LEU A 5 25.92 28.73 -1.10
N THR A 6 25.24 27.68 -0.63
CA THR A 6 25.51 26.29 -1.00
C THR A 6 25.29 26.07 -2.50
N LYS A 7 24.17 26.54 -3.05
CA LYS A 7 23.86 26.46 -4.49
C LYS A 7 24.91 27.20 -5.34
N GLN A 8 25.32 28.39 -4.92
CA GLN A 8 26.34 29.17 -5.62
C GLN A 8 27.70 28.47 -5.60
N ALA A 9 28.11 27.96 -4.45
CA ALA A 9 29.38 27.25 -4.28
C ALA A 9 29.45 25.96 -5.11
N ALA A 10 28.36 25.19 -5.15
CA ALA A 10 28.26 24.01 -6.01
C ALA A 10 28.28 24.38 -7.51
N SER A 11 27.56 25.43 -7.90
CA SER A 11 27.55 25.90 -9.30
C SER A 11 28.94 26.34 -9.77
N TYR A 12 29.72 26.97 -8.88
CA TYR A 12 31.09 27.40 -9.17
C TYR A 12 32.02 26.24 -9.55
N ILE A 13 31.79 25.05 -8.99
CA ILE A 13 32.53 23.83 -9.33
C ILE A 13 31.82 22.95 -10.38
N GLY A 14 30.81 23.49 -11.07
CA GLY A 14 30.11 22.82 -12.16
C GLY A 14 29.11 21.75 -11.73
N GLY A 15 28.67 21.76 -10.47
CA GLY A 15 27.73 20.79 -9.92
C GLY A 15 26.51 21.42 -9.26
N THR A 16 25.62 20.55 -8.76
CA THR A 16 24.44 20.92 -7.97
C THR A 16 24.58 20.31 -6.58
N ALA A 17 24.35 21.10 -5.53
CA ALA A 17 24.36 20.57 -4.18
C ALA A 17 23.08 19.76 -3.89
N VAL A 18 23.24 18.59 -3.27
CA VAL A 18 22.14 17.83 -2.69
C VAL A 18 21.81 18.44 -1.34
N ILE A 19 20.69 19.16 -1.28
CA ILE A 19 20.24 19.89 -0.09
C ILE A 19 19.04 19.16 0.50
N ASP A 20 19.27 18.43 1.59
CA ASP A 20 18.20 17.92 2.45
C ASP A 20 17.71 19.03 3.39
N ASP A 21 16.39 19.17 3.53
CA ASP A 21 15.79 20.26 4.31
C ASP A 21 16.11 20.14 5.80
N ASN A 22 16.20 18.92 6.35
CA ASN A 22 16.54 18.74 7.76
C ASN A 22 17.99 19.14 8.02
N LEU A 23 18.90 18.69 7.15
CA LEU A 23 20.30 19.10 7.23
C LEU A 23 20.46 20.61 7.06
N LEU A 24 19.76 21.22 6.09
CA LEU A 24 19.80 22.67 5.90
C LEU A 24 19.34 23.42 7.15
N ASN A 25 18.25 22.97 7.77
CA ASN A 25 17.74 23.56 9.01
C ASN A 25 18.72 23.37 10.17
N GLU A 26 19.31 22.19 10.30
CA GLU A 26 20.33 21.92 11.32
C GLU A 26 21.55 22.83 11.15
N VAL A 27 22.14 22.87 9.95
CA VAL A 27 23.28 23.74 9.64
C VAL A 27 22.94 25.22 9.89
N THR A 28 21.72 25.64 9.54
CA THR A 28 21.24 27.01 9.82
C THR A 28 21.22 27.33 11.31
N GLY A 29 20.90 26.35 12.17
CA GLY A 29 20.97 26.50 13.62
C GLY A 29 22.39 26.50 14.20
N LEU A 30 23.40 26.02 13.45
CA LEU A 30 24.78 25.90 13.91
C LEU A 30 25.65 27.12 13.61
N VAL A 31 25.22 27.98 12.69
CA VAL A 31 26.03 29.09 12.19
C VAL A 31 25.25 30.39 12.23
N GLU A 32 25.93 31.43 12.67
CA GLU A 32 25.40 32.79 12.73
C GLU A 32 25.93 33.63 11.53
N TRP A 33 27.20 33.41 11.13
CA TRP A 33 27.90 34.11 10.03
C TRP A 33 28.32 33.10 8.94
N PRO A 34 27.37 32.58 8.13
CA PRO A 34 27.63 31.48 7.21
C PRO A 34 28.53 31.89 6.04
N THR A 35 29.55 31.07 5.76
CA THR A 35 30.41 31.15 4.57
C THR A 35 30.53 29.76 3.95
N ALA A 36 30.19 29.61 2.67
CA ALA A 36 30.34 28.33 1.98
C ALA A 36 31.80 28.09 1.56
N ILE A 37 32.30 26.89 1.84
CA ILE A 37 33.62 26.41 1.49
C ILE A 37 33.46 25.14 0.64
N THR A 38 34.00 25.17 -0.57
CA THR A 38 34.05 24.00 -1.46
C THR A 38 35.21 23.10 -1.04
N GLY A 39 34.92 21.83 -0.75
CA GLY A 39 35.93 20.80 -0.49
C GLY A 39 35.92 19.72 -1.58
N SER A 40 37.00 18.95 -1.61
CA SER A 40 37.17 17.80 -2.50
C SER A 40 37.65 16.57 -1.74
N PHE A 41 37.38 15.38 -2.30
CA PHE A 41 37.92 14.13 -1.79
C PHE A 41 38.48 13.29 -2.94
N ASP A 42 39.17 12.21 -2.59
CA ASP A 42 39.81 11.35 -3.56
C ASP A 42 38.77 10.61 -4.43
N LYS A 43 38.96 10.63 -5.75
CA LYS A 43 38.02 10.01 -6.71
C LYS A 43 37.86 8.51 -6.49
N GLN A 44 38.83 7.84 -5.88
CA GLN A 44 38.73 6.41 -5.54
C GLN A 44 37.50 6.10 -4.65
N PHE A 45 37.04 7.07 -3.85
CA PHE A 45 35.87 6.86 -3.01
C PHE A 45 34.58 6.68 -3.82
N LEU A 46 34.53 7.15 -5.07
CA LEU A 46 33.38 6.99 -5.96
C LEU A 46 33.14 5.52 -6.37
N GLU A 47 34.02 4.58 -6.02
CA GLU A 47 33.77 3.13 -6.13
C GLU A 47 32.80 2.59 -5.05
N VAL A 48 32.57 3.37 -3.99
CA VAL A 48 31.59 3.08 -2.94
C VAL A 48 30.22 3.60 -3.39
N PRO A 49 29.13 2.88 -3.11
CA PRO A 49 27.78 3.39 -3.37
C PRO A 49 27.60 4.83 -2.88
N SER A 50 27.09 5.67 -3.76
CA SER A 50 26.99 7.12 -3.54
C SER A 50 26.19 7.46 -2.29
N GLU A 51 25.17 6.67 -1.99
CA GLU A 51 24.27 6.81 -0.85
C GLU A 51 25.01 6.65 0.48
N ALA A 52 26.01 5.76 0.55
CA ALA A 52 26.86 5.61 1.73
C ALA A 52 27.81 6.80 1.92
N LEU A 53 28.37 7.33 0.84
CA LEU A 53 29.21 8.53 0.89
C LEU A 53 28.39 9.76 1.29
N ILE A 54 27.18 9.89 0.74
CA ILE A 54 26.21 10.94 1.08
C ILE A 54 25.82 10.85 2.56
N ALA A 55 25.43 9.67 3.04
CA ALA A 55 25.09 9.44 4.44
C ALA A 55 26.25 9.81 5.38
N SER A 56 27.49 9.42 5.04
CA SER A 56 28.68 9.77 5.82
C SER A 56 28.95 11.29 5.83
N MET A 57 28.84 11.97 4.69
CA MET A 57 29.01 13.43 4.59
C MET A 57 27.95 14.20 5.37
N GLN A 58 26.68 13.82 5.23
CA GLN A 58 25.56 14.52 5.87
C GLN A 58 25.49 14.21 7.37
N GLY A 59 25.57 12.93 7.76
CA GLY A 59 25.43 12.48 9.14
C GLY A 59 26.60 12.89 10.02
N HIS A 60 27.84 12.64 9.58
CA HIS A 60 29.03 12.83 10.41
C HIS A 60 29.60 14.23 10.37
N GLN A 61 29.46 14.95 9.26
CA GLN A 61 30.14 16.24 9.04
C GLN A 61 29.21 17.39 8.65
N LYS A 62 27.91 17.13 8.45
CA LYS A 62 26.93 18.15 8.06
C LYS A 62 27.30 18.86 6.75
N TYR A 63 27.91 18.13 5.83
CA TYR A 63 28.30 18.64 4.52
C TYR A 63 27.21 18.39 3.49
N PHE A 64 27.11 19.27 2.49
CA PHE A 64 26.23 19.11 1.35
C PHE A 64 26.99 18.44 0.20
N PRO A 65 26.65 17.19 -0.18
CA PRO A 65 27.26 16.52 -1.33
C PRO A 65 26.95 17.25 -2.63
N VAL A 66 27.81 17.09 -3.64
CA VAL A 66 27.63 17.74 -4.95
C VAL A 66 27.46 16.67 -6.03
N VAL A 67 26.47 16.83 -6.88
CA VAL A 67 26.19 15.94 -8.03
C VAL A 67 26.36 16.67 -9.35
N ASN A 68 26.60 15.92 -10.43
CA ASN A 68 26.63 16.45 -11.78
C ASN A 68 25.19 16.63 -12.35
N GLN A 69 25.08 17.05 -13.61
CA GLN A 69 23.79 17.24 -14.28
C GLN A 69 22.98 15.94 -14.47
N ALA A 70 23.66 14.78 -14.46
CA ALA A 70 23.03 13.47 -14.53
C ALA A 70 22.62 12.93 -13.15
N GLY A 71 22.90 13.66 -12.06
CA GLY A 71 22.63 13.24 -10.69
C GLY A 71 23.71 12.34 -10.08
N GLU A 72 24.82 12.12 -10.76
CA GLU A 72 25.92 11.29 -10.25
C GLU A 72 26.79 12.10 -9.28
N LEU A 73 27.24 11.46 -8.19
CA LEU A 73 28.05 12.09 -7.16
C LEU A 73 29.41 12.54 -7.72
N LEU A 74 29.73 13.82 -7.53
CA LEU A 74 31.06 14.37 -7.78
C LEU A 74 31.95 14.19 -6.55
N PRO A 75 33.28 14.17 -6.71
CA PRO A 75 34.24 14.05 -5.60
C PRO A 75 34.37 15.36 -4.79
N ASN A 76 33.24 16.01 -4.52
CA ASN A 76 33.13 17.35 -4.00
C ASN A 76 31.98 17.46 -2.98
N PHE A 77 32.15 18.38 -2.04
CA PHE A 77 31.15 18.72 -1.04
C PHE A 77 31.22 20.21 -0.69
N ILE A 78 30.16 20.73 -0.12
CA ILE A 78 30.10 22.09 0.43
C ILE A 78 30.00 22.01 1.94
N ALA A 79 30.95 22.63 2.63
CA ALA A 79 30.91 22.86 4.06
C ALA A 79 30.49 24.31 4.35
N ILE A 80 29.76 24.53 5.43
CA ILE A 80 29.41 25.89 5.88
C ILE A 80 30.26 26.23 7.10
N SER A 81 31.13 27.24 6.94
CA SER A 81 31.90 27.81 8.02
C SER A 81 31.11 28.92 8.72
N ASN A 82 31.29 29.06 10.04
CA ASN A 82 30.72 30.17 10.81
C ASN A 82 31.64 31.42 10.85
N ILE A 83 32.66 31.46 10.00
CA ILE A 83 33.59 32.59 9.92
C ILE A 83 34.03 32.84 8.48
N ALA A 84 34.08 34.11 8.10
CA ALA A 84 34.77 34.55 6.90
C ALA A 84 36.29 34.56 7.17
N SER A 85 36.94 33.40 7.01
CA SER A 85 38.39 33.26 7.21
C SER A 85 39.18 34.09 6.21
N LYS A 86 40.30 34.67 6.65
CA LYS A 86 41.29 35.31 5.77
C LYS A 86 42.10 34.30 4.96
N GLN A 87 42.05 33.02 5.35
CA GLN A 87 42.75 31.89 4.73
C GLN A 87 41.74 30.75 4.48
N PRO A 88 40.79 30.92 3.55
CA PRO A 88 39.75 29.93 3.26
C PRO A 88 40.32 28.57 2.82
N GLU A 89 41.48 28.55 2.17
CA GLU A 89 42.20 27.35 1.74
C GLU A 89 42.60 26.43 2.92
N ILE A 90 42.91 27.01 4.09
CA ILE A 90 43.22 26.22 5.30
C ILE A 90 41.94 25.60 5.86
N VAL A 91 40.83 26.34 5.81
CA VAL A 91 39.51 25.82 6.23
C VAL A 91 39.10 24.68 5.30
N GLN A 92 39.27 24.85 3.98
CA GLN A 92 39.05 23.79 3.00
C GLN A 92 39.87 22.54 3.33
N ALA A 93 41.22 22.66 3.40
CA ALA A 93 42.09 21.53 3.69
C ALA A 93 41.78 20.85 5.04
N GLY A 94 41.35 21.63 6.03
CA GLY A 94 40.86 21.12 7.31
C GLY A 94 39.64 20.21 7.15
N ASN A 95 38.61 20.66 6.43
CA ASN A 95 37.40 19.87 6.17
C ASN A 95 37.71 18.62 5.31
N GLU A 96 38.57 18.75 4.28
CA GLU A 96 39.02 17.62 3.45
C GLU A 96 39.77 16.56 4.28
N ARG A 97 40.59 16.99 5.25
CA ARG A 97 41.29 16.09 6.17
C ARG A 97 40.33 15.38 7.13
N VAL A 98 39.27 16.04 7.57
CA VAL A 98 38.32 15.47 8.55
C VAL A 98 37.34 14.50 7.90
N ILE A 99 36.91 14.74 6.66
CA ILE A 99 36.00 13.82 5.97
C ILE A 99 36.68 12.54 5.49
N ARG A 100 37.97 12.61 5.13
CA ARG A 100 38.70 11.47 4.57
C ARG A 100 38.60 10.20 5.42
N PRO A 101 38.86 10.21 6.75
CA PRO A 101 38.66 9.03 7.59
C PRO A 101 37.24 8.45 7.51
N ARG A 102 36.21 9.30 7.46
CA ARG A 102 34.80 8.86 7.41
C ARG A 102 34.42 8.21 6.08
N LEU A 103 35.02 8.66 4.97
CA LEU A 103 34.85 8.00 3.67
C LEU A 103 35.69 6.72 3.60
N THR A 104 36.86 6.69 4.25
CA THR A 104 37.65 5.47 4.41
C THR A 104 36.89 4.39 5.17
N ASP A 105 36.17 4.74 6.24
CA ASP A 105 35.36 3.80 7.00
C ASP A 105 34.24 3.20 6.12
N ALA A 106 33.50 4.03 5.38
CA ALA A 106 32.48 3.56 4.43
C ALA A 106 33.08 2.66 3.32
N ALA A 107 34.24 3.05 2.77
CA ALA A 107 34.94 2.24 1.78
C ALA A 107 35.40 0.89 2.36
N PHE A 108 35.85 0.88 3.61
CA PHE A 108 36.25 -0.34 4.31
C PHE A 108 35.06 -1.28 4.46
N PHE A 109 33.91 -0.79 4.94
CA PHE A 109 32.69 -1.60 5.04
C PHE A 109 32.26 -2.17 3.69
N TRP A 110 32.27 -1.36 2.63
CA TRP A 110 31.95 -1.82 1.28
C TRP A 110 32.88 -2.94 0.80
N GLN A 111 34.19 -2.80 0.99
CA GLN A 111 35.15 -3.82 0.58
C GLN A 111 35.03 -5.09 1.41
N GLN A 112 34.83 -4.97 2.72
CA GLN A 112 34.62 -6.09 3.62
C GLN A 112 33.33 -6.84 3.29
N ASP A 113 32.24 -6.12 3.07
CA ASP A 113 30.94 -6.74 2.84
C ASP A 113 30.87 -7.51 1.52
N LYS A 114 31.50 -6.99 0.46
CA LYS A 114 31.63 -7.65 -0.86
C LYS A 114 32.39 -8.97 -0.84
N ALA A 115 33.18 -9.25 0.21
CA ALA A 115 33.89 -10.50 0.34
C ALA A 115 32.95 -11.69 0.62
N THR A 116 31.73 -11.43 1.10
CA THR A 116 30.73 -12.46 1.40
C THR A 116 29.45 -12.21 0.60
N PRO A 117 29.07 -13.12 -0.32
CA PRO A 117 27.83 -13.00 -1.07
C PRO A 117 26.61 -12.82 -0.17
N LEU A 118 25.66 -12.00 -0.58
CA LEU A 118 24.44 -11.63 0.13
C LEU A 118 23.62 -12.86 0.53
N VAL A 119 23.54 -13.88 -0.33
CA VAL A 119 22.83 -15.15 -0.03
C VAL A 119 23.45 -15.89 1.17
N ASN A 120 24.77 -15.80 1.35
CA ASN A 120 25.45 -16.48 2.46
C ASN A 120 25.15 -15.81 3.81
N ARG A 121 24.61 -14.59 3.80
CA ARG A 121 24.19 -13.86 5.01
C ARG A 121 22.83 -14.29 5.53
N LEU A 122 22.03 -15.02 4.72
CA LEU A 122 20.72 -15.53 5.13
C LEU A 122 20.81 -16.32 6.44
N GLU A 123 21.80 -17.20 6.59
CA GLU A 123 21.98 -18.01 7.79
C GLU A 123 22.31 -17.17 9.04
N GLN A 124 22.97 -16.01 8.87
CA GLN A 124 23.28 -15.10 9.98
C GLN A 124 22.02 -14.46 10.58
N LEU A 125 20.93 -14.36 9.79
CA LEU A 125 19.64 -13.84 10.25
C LEU A 125 18.99 -14.69 11.35
N LYS A 126 19.47 -15.92 11.60
CA LYS A 126 19.06 -16.74 12.74
C LYS A 126 19.40 -16.07 14.08
N ASN A 127 20.45 -15.25 14.11
CA ASN A 127 20.89 -14.55 15.31
C ASN A 127 20.12 -13.24 15.55
N VAL A 128 19.33 -12.78 14.57
CA VAL A 128 18.54 -11.55 14.67
C VAL A 128 17.12 -11.91 15.04
N ILE A 129 16.71 -11.58 16.26
CA ILE A 129 15.34 -11.85 16.75
C ILE A 129 14.38 -10.90 16.04
N PHE A 130 13.43 -11.46 15.28
CA PHE A 130 12.32 -10.69 14.73
C PHE A 130 11.32 -10.36 15.85
N GLN A 131 10.83 -11.39 16.53
CA GLN A 131 9.92 -11.27 17.65
C GLN A 131 9.99 -12.56 18.48
N LYS A 132 10.08 -12.47 19.82
CA LYS A 132 10.32 -13.62 20.71
C LYS A 132 9.42 -14.86 20.49
N LYS A 133 8.16 -14.67 20.11
CA LYS A 133 7.18 -15.73 19.80
C LYS A 133 7.14 -16.13 18.32
N LEU A 134 7.65 -15.29 17.42
CA LEU A 134 7.61 -15.51 15.96
C LEU A 134 8.96 -15.97 15.37
N GLY A 135 10.01 -15.97 16.19
CA GLY A 135 11.34 -16.45 15.84
C GLY A 135 12.29 -15.36 15.36
N SER A 136 13.21 -15.77 14.50
CA SER A 136 14.28 -14.95 13.94
C SER A 136 13.89 -14.28 12.62
N LEU A 137 14.72 -13.36 12.13
CA LEU A 137 14.58 -12.82 10.77
C LEU A 137 14.81 -13.89 9.70
N TYR A 138 15.55 -14.95 10.00
CA TYR A 138 15.65 -16.11 9.10
C TYR A 138 14.29 -16.81 8.93
N ASP A 139 13.58 -17.04 10.04
CA ASP A 139 12.25 -17.67 10.01
C ASP A 139 11.25 -16.79 9.24
N LYS A 140 11.33 -15.47 9.45
CA LYS A 140 10.56 -14.50 8.66
C LYS A 140 10.92 -14.53 7.19
N SER A 141 12.20 -14.51 6.83
CA SER A 141 12.66 -14.49 5.44
C SER A 141 12.20 -15.74 4.68
N LYS A 142 12.16 -16.91 5.33
CA LYS A 142 11.57 -18.13 4.73
C LYS A 142 10.09 -17.99 4.40
N ARG A 143 9.28 -17.47 5.34
CA ARG A 143 7.84 -17.27 5.11
C ARG A 143 7.61 -16.21 4.03
N VAL A 144 8.33 -15.09 4.11
CA VAL A 144 8.26 -14.00 3.13
C VAL A 144 8.68 -14.47 1.74
N ALA A 145 9.71 -15.32 1.59
CA ALA A 145 10.09 -15.89 0.31
C ALA A 145 8.97 -16.71 -0.34
N GLN A 146 8.32 -17.59 0.43
CA GLN A 146 7.20 -18.38 -0.09
C GLN A 146 6.01 -17.48 -0.49
N LEU A 147 5.64 -16.53 0.37
CA LEU A 147 4.54 -15.60 0.11
C LEU A 147 4.82 -14.70 -1.10
N CYS A 148 6.05 -14.18 -1.21
CA CYS A 148 6.48 -13.37 -2.34
C CYS A 148 6.40 -14.17 -3.66
N GLY A 149 6.85 -15.43 -3.66
CA GLY A 149 6.70 -16.34 -4.79
C GLY A 149 5.24 -16.52 -5.22
N ASN A 150 4.37 -16.83 -4.25
CA ASN A 150 2.93 -17.01 -4.50
C ASN A 150 2.29 -15.76 -5.08
N ILE A 151 2.57 -14.59 -4.50
CA ILE A 151 2.02 -13.30 -4.98
C ILE A 151 2.55 -13.00 -6.38
N THR A 152 3.85 -13.19 -6.62
CA THR A 152 4.48 -12.99 -7.94
C THR A 152 3.78 -13.84 -9.00
N LYS A 153 3.50 -15.11 -8.69
CA LYS A 153 2.73 -16.02 -9.57
C LYS A 153 1.30 -15.53 -9.82
N GLN A 154 0.60 -15.07 -8.78
CA GLN A 154 -0.76 -14.52 -8.92
C GLN A 154 -0.79 -13.26 -9.79
N LEU A 155 0.30 -12.49 -9.80
CA LEU A 155 0.48 -11.33 -10.66
C LEU A 155 0.93 -11.68 -12.09
N GLY A 156 1.02 -12.97 -12.43
CA GLY A 156 1.36 -13.44 -13.78
C GLY A 156 2.85 -13.42 -14.10
N ASP A 157 3.70 -13.45 -13.08
CA ASP A 157 5.15 -13.31 -13.20
C ASP A 157 5.91 -14.54 -12.65
N GLU A 158 7.22 -14.60 -12.80
CA GLU A 158 8.04 -15.77 -12.48
C GLU A 158 8.18 -16.00 -10.97
N GLU A 159 7.46 -17.00 -10.44
CA GLU A 159 7.45 -17.42 -9.03
C GLU A 159 8.85 -17.52 -8.40
N LEU A 160 9.82 -18.10 -9.13
CA LEU A 160 11.19 -18.29 -8.64
C LEU A 160 11.93 -16.97 -8.38
N GLN A 161 11.69 -15.93 -9.16
CA GLN A 161 12.26 -14.60 -8.91
C GLN A 161 11.69 -13.99 -7.64
N GLY A 162 10.38 -14.18 -7.39
CA GLY A 162 9.73 -13.76 -6.14
C GLY A 162 10.31 -14.46 -4.91
N ILE A 163 10.51 -15.79 -4.99
CA ILE A 163 11.17 -16.57 -3.93
C ILE A 163 12.59 -16.06 -3.70
N ARG A 164 13.36 -15.82 -4.78
CA ARG A 164 14.74 -15.33 -4.68
C ARG A 164 14.81 -13.97 -4.01
N ALA A 165 13.95 -13.03 -4.41
CA ALA A 165 13.87 -11.71 -3.78
C ALA A 165 13.53 -11.80 -2.29
N GLY A 166 12.56 -12.63 -1.90
CA GLY A 166 12.21 -12.81 -0.48
C GLY A 166 13.29 -13.50 0.36
N GLN A 167 14.12 -14.38 -0.24
CA GLN A 167 15.28 -14.96 0.45
C GLN A 167 16.35 -13.92 0.78
N LEU A 168 16.59 -12.97 -0.13
CA LEU A 168 17.64 -11.95 0.00
C LEU A 168 17.17 -10.70 0.74
N ALA A 169 15.86 -10.51 0.87
CA ALA A 169 15.20 -9.30 1.37
C ALA A 169 15.83 -8.68 2.62
N LYS A 170 16.22 -9.49 3.61
CA LYS A 170 16.73 -8.98 4.90
C LYS A 170 18.22 -9.24 5.11
N CYS A 171 18.92 -9.78 4.11
CA CYS A 171 20.32 -10.20 4.23
C CYS A 171 21.29 -9.02 4.40
N ASP A 172 20.92 -7.83 3.96
CA ASP A 172 21.72 -6.63 4.11
C ASP A 172 21.74 -6.10 5.56
N LEU A 173 20.74 -6.43 6.37
CA LEU A 173 20.66 -6.01 7.78
C LEU A 173 21.81 -6.52 8.67
N VAL A 174 22.57 -7.50 8.20
CA VAL A 174 23.75 -8.06 8.89
C VAL A 174 25.06 -7.73 8.17
N THR A 175 25.03 -6.71 7.31
CA THR A 175 26.22 -6.14 6.68
C THR A 175 26.80 -5.04 7.56
N ASP A 176 28.11 -4.84 7.51
CA ASP A 176 28.76 -3.80 8.32
C ASP A 176 28.31 -2.41 7.86
N MET A 177 28.09 -2.23 6.55
CA MET A 177 27.57 -0.96 6.00
C MET A 177 26.21 -0.60 6.58
N VAL A 178 25.25 -1.53 6.66
CA VAL A 178 23.93 -1.25 7.25
C VAL A 178 24.00 -1.17 8.77
N GLY A 179 24.97 -1.86 9.40
CA GLY A 179 25.27 -1.69 10.82
C GLY A 179 25.69 -0.25 11.17
N GLU A 180 26.52 0.36 10.33
CA GLU A 180 26.94 1.77 10.49
C GLU A 180 25.86 2.76 10.02
N PHE A 181 25.19 2.47 8.90
CA PHE A 181 24.17 3.33 8.27
C PHE A 181 22.82 2.61 8.12
N PRO A 182 22.03 2.46 9.20
CA PRO A 182 20.76 1.72 9.18
C PRO A 182 19.71 2.25 8.19
N GLU A 183 19.79 3.53 7.83
CA GLU A 183 18.95 4.18 6.83
C GLU A 183 19.18 3.64 5.40
N LEU A 184 20.31 2.97 5.14
CA LEU A 184 20.66 2.42 3.83
C LEU A 184 20.16 0.98 3.62
N GLN A 185 19.38 0.44 4.55
CA GLN A 185 18.71 -0.85 4.36
C GLN A 185 17.84 -0.86 3.09
N GLY A 186 17.79 -2.00 2.40
CA GLY A 186 17.20 -2.17 1.08
C GLY A 186 18.07 -1.61 -0.04
N ILE A 187 18.59 -0.38 0.09
CA ILE A 187 19.48 0.25 -0.89
C ILE A 187 20.78 -0.56 -1.00
N MET A 188 21.42 -0.85 0.13
CA MET A 188 22.62 -1.69 0.13
C MET A 188 22.31 -3.13 -0.29
N GLY A 189 21.14 -3.66 0.06
CA GLY A 189 20.67 -4.94 -0.47
C GLY A 189 20.68 -4.99 -2.01
N GLN A 190 20.19 -3.94 -2.67
CA GLN A 190 20.25 -3.83 -4.14
C GLN A 190 21.69 -3.79 -4.67
N HIS A 191 22.57 -2.98 -4.06
CA HIS A 191 23.98 -2.88 -4.48
C HIS A 191 24.72 -4.21 -4.34
N TYR A 192 24.54 -4.91 -3.21
CA TYR A 192 25.14 -6.22 -2.98
C TYR A 192 24.57 -7.28 -3.93
N ALA A 193 23.26 -7.30 -4.17
CA ALA A 193 22.65 -8.23 -5.12
C ALA A 193 23.20 -8.03 -6.55
N LYS A 194 23.36 -6.77 -6.98
CA LYS A 194 24.00 -6.45 -8.28
C LYS A 194 25.45 -6.91 -8.32
N TRP A 195 26.22 -6.65 -7.26
CA TRP A 195 27.60 -7.11 -7.14
C TRP A 195 27.73 -8.64 -7.26
N ASP A 196 26.77 -9.37 -6.66
CA ASP A 196 26.70 -10.82 -6.71
C ASP A 196 26.10 -11.39 -8.01
N ASN A 197 25.80 -10.54 -8.99
CA ASN A 197 25.19 -10.90 -10.29
C ASN A 197 23.77 -11.49 -10.19
N GLU A 198 22.99 -11.08 -9.18
CA GLU A 198 21.53 -11.29 -9.20
C GLU A 198 20.88 -10.51 -10.35
N THR A 199 19.67 -10.90 -10.73
CA THR A 199 18.93 -10.17 -11.77
C THR A 199 18.61 -8.74 -11.31
N ASP A 200 18.59 -7.78 -12.24
CA ASP A 200 18.20 -6.40 -11.95
C ASP A 200 16.81 -6.31 -11.29
N ARG A 201 15.92 -7.24 -11.65
CA ARG A 201 14.57 -7.34 -11.11
C ARG A 201 14.58 -7.72 -9.63
N VAL A 202 15.38 -8.73 -9.25
CA VAL A 202 15.56 -9.13 -7.84
C VAL A 202 16.22 -8.01 -7.07
N ALA A 203 17.32 -7.45 -7.57
CA ALA A 203 18.05 -6.39 -6.89
C ALA A 203 17.15 -5.16 -6.62
N THR A 204 16.36 -4.74 -7.61
CA THR A 204 15.42 -3.61 -7.46
C THR A 204 14.34 -3.91 -6.41
N ALA A 205 13.80 -5.13 -6.37
CA ALA A 205 12.82 -5.51 -5.37
C ALA A 205 13.36 -5.39 -3.93
N LEU A 206 14.66 -5.63 -3.70
CA LEU A 206 15.27 -5.50 -2.37
C LEU A 206 15.25 -4.06 -1.85
N GLN A 207 15.35 -3.07 -2.73
CA GLN A 207 15.16 -1.66 -2.36
C GLN A 207 13.68 -1.35 -2.14
N GLU A 208 12.82 -1.76 -3.09
CA GLU A 208 11.40 -1.42 -3.10
C GLU A 208 10.58 -2.07 -1.96
N GLN A 209 11.06 -3.16 -1.33
CA GLN A 209 10.33 -3.86 -0.27
C GLN A 209 9.89 -2.95 0.90
N TYR A 210 10.65 -1.88 1.16
CA TYR A 210 10.39 -0.93 2.24
C TYR A 210 9.37 0.15 1.86
N MET A 211 9.03 0.28 0.58
CA MET A 211 8.07 1.26 0.08
C MET A 211 6.61 0.78 0.27
N PRO A 212 5.65 1.69 0.52
CA PRO A 212 5.86 3.07 0.96
C PRO A 212 6.32 3.11 2.43
N ARG A 213 7.29 3.98 2.75
CA ARG A 213 7.89 4.13 4.09
C ARG A 213 7.06 5.02 5.03
N PHE A 214 6.36 5.99 4.46
CA PHE A 214 5.47 6.93 5.16
C PHE A 214 4.20 7.22 4.34
N ALA A 215 3.25 7.93 4.94
CA ALA A 215 2.00 8.29 4.28
C ALA A 215 2.27 9.22 3.09
N GLY A 216 1.79 8.85 1.90
CA GLY A 216 2.05 9.59 0.67
C GLY A 216 3.39 9.30 -0.01
N ASP A 217 4.22 8.41 0.54
CA ASP A 217 5.45 7.94 -0.13
C ASP A 217 5.13 7.18 -1.42
N GLU A 218 6.13 7.07 -2.28
CA GLU A 218 6.06 6.32 -3.54
C GLU A 218 5.78 4.84 -3.30
N LEU A 219 5.13 4.21 -4.27
CA LEU A 219 4.85 2.78 -4.24
C LEU A 219 5.91 2.01 -5.06
N PRO A 220 6.18 0.74 -4.73
CA PRO A 220 7.01 -0.12 -5.57
C PRO A 220 6.56 -0.09 -7.04
N ALA A 221 7.48 0.23 -7.93
CA ALA A 221 7.20 0.35 -9.36
C ALA A 221 7.22 -1.01 -10.06
N THR A 222 8.03 -1.96 -9.57
CA THR A 222 8.16 -3.27 -10.19
C THR A 222 7.23 -4.32 -9.58
N THR A 223 6.78 -5.29 -10.39
CA THR A 223 5.93 -6.40 -9.92
C THR A 223 6.57 -7.17 -8.77
N LEU A 224 7.88 -7.43 -8.82
CA LEU A 224 8.60 -8.12 -7.74
C LEU A 224 8.69 -7.26 -6.47
N GLY A 225 8.94 -5.96 -6.59
CA GLY A 225 8.95 -5.06 -5.43
C GLY A 225 7.56 -4.94 -4.80
N GLN A 226 6.49 -4.90 -5.60
CA GLN A 226 5.10 -4.92 -5.13
C GLN A 226 4.82 -6.21 -4.35
N ALA A 227 5.16 -7.36 -4.93
CA ALA A 227 4.97 -8.67 -4.32
C ALA A 227 5.75 -8.79 -3.00
N LEU A 228 7.04 -8.41 -2.99
CA LEU A 228 7.90 -8.51 -1.81
C LEU A 228 7.46 -7.55 -0.70
N SER A 229 7.09 -6.32 -1.07
CA SER A 229 6.57 -5.32 -0.13
C SER A 229 5.27 -5.77 0.54
N ILE A 230 4.34 -6.35 -0.23
CA ILE A 230 3.10 -6.93 0.29
C ILE A 230 3.41 -8.14 1.19
N ALA A 231 4.26 -9.07 0.74
CA ALA A 231 4.60 -10.27 1.49
C ALA A 231 5.22 -9.96 2.86
N ASP A 232 6.20 -9.05 2.92
CA ASP A 232 6.89 -8.67 4.16
C ASP A 232 5.94 -8.02 5.18
N LYS A 233 5.04 -7.15 4.68
CA LYS A 233 4.04 -6.45 5.49
C LYS A 233 2.94 -7.39 5.97
N LEU A 234 2.49 -8.31 5.13
CA LEU A 234 1.50 -9.32 5.50
C LEU A 234 2.04 -10.26 6.58
N ASP A 235 3.27 -10.77 6.43
CA ASP A 235 3.91 -11.61 7.46
C ASP A 235 3.93 -10.89 8.81
N THR A 236 4.43 -9.65 8.85
CA THR A 236 4.44 -8.87 10.09
C THR A 236 3.03 -8.65 10.65
N LEU A 237 2.08 -8.26 9.80
CA LEU A 237 0.70 -7.97 10.21
C LEU A 237 0.02 -9.20 10.82
N VAL A 238 0.03 -10.33 10.11
CA VAL A 238 -0.60 -11.58 10.54
C VAL A 238 0.11 -12.16 11.76
N GLY A 239 1.45 -12.17 11.77
CA GLY A 239 2.24 -12.68 12.87
C GLY A 239 1.98 -11.93 14.18
N ILE A 240 2.08 -10.59 14.15
CA ILE A 240 1.92 -9.74 15.34
C ILE A 240 0.48 -9.80 15.87
N PHE A 241 -0.52 -9.82 14.99
CA PHE A 241 -1.91 -10.05 15.40
C PHE A 241 -2.11 -11.44 16.01
N GLY A 242 -1.57 -12.47 15.39
CA GLY A 242 -1.75 -13.86 15.83
C GLY A 242 -1.16 -14.16 17.20
N ILE A 243 -0.18 -13.37 17.67
CA ILE A 243 0.37 -13.47 19.04
C ILE A 243 -0.28 -12.51 20.05
N GLY A 244 -1.33 -11.79 19.65
CA GLY A 244 -2.13 -10.89 20.49
C GLY A 244 -1.52 -9.51 20.73
N GLN A 245 -0.55 -9.06 19.93
CA GLN A 245 0.09 -7.75 20.06
C GLN A 245 -0.58 -6.70 19.16
N ILE A 246 -1.90 -6.61 19.26
CA ILE A 246 -2.73 -5.71 18.46
C ILE A 246 -2.53 -4.25 18.92
N PRO A 247 -2.45 -3.26 18.01
CA PRO A 247 -2.34 -1.84 18.36
C PRO A 247 -3.52 -1.39 19.23
N THR A 248 -3.23 -0.62 20.29
CA THR A 248 -4.25 -0.09 21.22
C THR A 248 -4.13 1.42 21.38
N GLY A 249 -5.26 2.13 21.36
CA GLY A 249 -5.28 3.60 21.36
C GLY A 249 -4.39 4.16 20.24
N ASP A 250 -3.55 5.15 20.54
CA ASP A 250 -2.63 5.74 19.57
C ASP A 250 -1.31 4.94 19.39
N LYS A 251 -1.05 3.94 20.24
CA LYS A 251 0.21 3.18 20.20
C LYS A 251 0.18 2.09 19.14
N ASP A 252 1.15 2.16 18.23
CA ASP A 252 1.40 1.15 17.20
C ASP A 252 2.91 0.84 17.10
N PRO A 253 3.47 0.10 18.08
CA PRO A 253 4.91 -0.11 18.19
C PRO A 253 5.50 -0.91 17.01
N PHE A 254 4.69 -1.67 16.28
CA PHE A 254 5.10 -2.47 15.12
C PHE A 254 4.68 -1.84 13.78
N GLY A 255 4.06 -0.66 13.80
CA GLY A 255 3.60 0.03 12.60
C GLY A 255 2.54 -0.72 11.78
N LEU A 256 1.68 -1.52 12.42
CA LEU A 256 0.69 -2.36 11.74
C LEU A 256 -0.38 -1.56 10.99
N ARG A 257 -0.76 -0.38 11.48
CA ARG A 257 -1.70 0.51 10.78
C ARG A 257 -1.12 0.97 9.45
N ARG A 258 0.16 1.37 9.48
CA ARG A 258 0.90 1.75 8.29
C ARG A 258 1.08 0.55 7.36
N ALA A 259 1.47 -0.62 7.88
CA ALA A 259 1.62 -1.82 7.07
C ALA A 259 0.32 -2.22 6.35
N ALA A 260 -0.81 -2.22 7.06
CA ALA A 260 -2.12 -2.51 6.48
C ALA A 260 -2.50 -1.48 5.40
N LEU A 261 -2.31 -0.19 5.67
CA LEU A 261 -2.57 0.86 4.67
C LEU A 261 -1.65 0.72 3.45
N SER A 262 -0.36 0.44 3.64
CA SER A 262 0.60 0.21 2.55
C SER A 262 0.15 -0.95 1.65
N ILE A 263 -0.28 -2.09 2.22
CA ILE A 263 -0.81 -3.23 1.45
C ILE A 263 -2.01 -2.79 0.61
N LEU A 264 -2.96 -2.08 1.21
CA LEU A 264 -4.15 -1.58 0.50
C LEU A 264 -3.79 -0.63 -0.64
N ARG A 265 -2.90 0.33 -0.38
CA ARG A 265 -2.43 1.30 -1.39
C ARG A 265 -1.76 0.59 -2.56
N ILE A 266 -0.84 -0.34 -2.29
CA ILE A 266 -0.16 -1.10 -3.35
C ILE A 266 -1.19 -1.87 -4.20
N ILE A 267 -2.13 -2.58 -3.57
CA ILE A 267 -3.15 -3.34 -4.31
C ILE A 267 -4.06 -2.42 -5.14
N ILE A 268 -4.51 -1.30 -4.58
CA ILE A 268 -5.51 -0.42 -5.21
C ILE A 268 -4.87 0.48 -6.27
N GLU A 269 -3.83 1.23 -5.90
CA GLU A 269 -3.20 2.24 -6.76
C GLU A 269 -2.40 1.59 -7.89
N CYS A 270 -1.73 0.46 -7.63
CA CYS A 270 -1.06 -0.33 -8.69
C CYS A 270 -2.01 -1.30 -9.41
N ARG A 271 -3.30 -1.31 -9.06
CA ARG A 271 -4.36 -2.10 -9.71
C ARG A 271 -4.08 -3.61 -9.75
N LEU A 272 -3.63 -4.16 -8.63
CA LEU A 272 -3.29 -5.57 -8.51
C LEU A 272 -4.54 -6.44 -8.30
N PRO A 273 -4.73 -7.52 -9.08
CA PRO A 273 -5.88 -8.41 -8.96
C PRO A 273 -5.73 -9.41 -7.81
N LEU A 274 -5.49 -8.91 -6.59
CA LEU A 274 -5.22 -9.71 -5.40
C LEU A 274 -6.41 -9.71 -4.43
N ASP A 275 -6.74 -10.90 -3.91
CA ASP A 275 -7.76 -11.07 -2.87
C ASP A 275 -7.11 -11.02 -1.47
N LEU A 276 -7.48 -10.03 -0.66
CA LEU A 276 -6.86 -9.83 0.65
C LEU A 276 -7.15 -11.01 1.60
N LYS A 277 -8.35 -11.59 1.55
CA LYS A 277 -8.74 -12.69 2.45
C LYS A 277 -7.96 -13.96 2.12
N GLN A 278 -7.75 -14.23 0.83
CA GLN A 278 -6.88 -15.30 0.37
C GLN A 278 -5.44 -15.08 0.84
N LEU A 279 -4.87 -13.90 0.61
CA LEU A 279 -3.51 -13.57 1.04
C LEU A 279 -3.30 -13.72 2.56
N LEU A 280 -4.28 -13.29 3.36
CA LEU A 280 -4.24 -13.46 4.82
C LEU A 280 -4.28 -14.93 5.23
N THR A 281 -5.08 -15.74 4.53
CA THR A 281 -5.19 -17.18 4.76
C THR A 281 -3.88 -17.90 4.42
N GLU A 282 -3.28 -17.59 3.26
CA GLU A 282 -1.98 -18.11 2.84
C GLU A 282 -0.86 -17.70 3.80
N THR A 283 -0.88 -16.44 4.25
CA THR A 283 0.10 -15.93 5.23
C THR A 283 -0.04 -16.65 6.56
N GLN A 284 -1.26 -16.85 7.07
CA GLN A 284 -1.48 -17.56 8.33
C GLN A 284 -1.01 -19.02 8.25
N ALA A 285 -1.23 -19.69 7.11
CA ALA A 285 -0.79 -21.06 6.87
C ALA A 285 0.74 -21.21 6.78
N ALA A 286 1.47 -20.14 6.47
CA ALA A 286 2.94 -20.15 6.42
C ALA A 286 3.59 -20.17 7.82
N TYR A 287 2.84 -19.83 8.88
CA TYR A 287 3.33 -19.92 10.26
C TYR A 287 3.23 -21.36 10.80
N PRO A 288 4.15 -21.78 11.68
CA PRO A 288 4.05 -23.08 12.34
C PRO A 288 2.75 -23.24 13.13
N ASP A 289 2.24 -24.46 13.17
CA ASP A 289 1.03 -24.80 13.91
C ASP A 289 1.07 -24.32 15.37
N LYS A 290 -0.06 -23.81 15.85
CA LYS A 290 -0.28 -23.32 17.23
C LYS A 290 0.51 -22.06 17.63
N VAL A 291 1.30 -21.46 16.74
CA VAL A 291 1.98 -20.17 17.02
C VAL A 291 0.98 -19.01 17.02
N LEU A 292 0.06 -19.02 16.06
CA LEU A 292 -0.93 -17.96 15.89
C LEU A 292 -2.32 -18.38 16.43
N ALA A 293 -3.04 -17.40 16.96
CA ALA A 293 -4.47 -17.52 17.21
C ALA A 293 -5.22 -17.78 15.90
N LYS A 294 -6.25 -18.64 15.93
CA LYS A 294 -7.02 -19.03 14.74
C LYS A 294 -7.89 -17.91 14.19
N ASP A 295 -8.42 -17.05 15.06
CA ASP A 295 -9.35 -15.98 14.68
C ASP A 295 -8.65 -14.61 14.74
N SER A 296 -7.81 -14.36 13.74
CA SER A 296 -7.11 -13.08 13.64
C SER A 296 -8.06 -12.04 13.03
N LYS A 297 -8.41 -10.99 13.80
CA LYS A 297 -9.21 -9.84 13.34
C LYS A 297 -8.47 -8.95 12.31
N VAL A 298 -7.52 -9.52 11.57
CA VAL A 298 -6.64 -8.82 10.64
C VAL A 298 -7.43 -8.29 9.44
N PHE A 299 -8.37 -9.08 8.91
CA PHE A 299 -9.21 -8.64 7.81
C PHE A 299 -10.06 -7.42 8.22
N GLU A 300 -10.78 -7.51 9.34
CA GLU A 300 -11.58 -6.40 9.88
C GLU A 300 -10.72 -5.15 10.14
N PHE A 301 -9.55 -5.33 10.76
CA PHE A 301 -8.61 -4.25 11.01
C PHE A 301 -8.14 -3.56 9.72
N THR A 302 -7.83 -4.36 8.69
CA THR A 302 -7.37 -3.85 7.40
C THR A 302 -8.50 -3.12 6.68
N MET A 303 -9.73 -3.66 6.70
CA MET A 303 -10.90 -2.99 6.12
C MET A 303 -11.25 -1.68 6.84
N GLU A 304 -11.02 -1.58 8.16
CA GLU A 304 -11.16 -0.31 8.87
C GLU A 304 -10.11 0.72 8.43
N ARG A 305 -8.89 0.29 8.06
CA ARG A 305 -7.90 1.19 7.44
C ARG A 305 -8.34 1.65 6.05
N LEU A 306 -8.95 0.75 5.28
CA LEU A 306 -9.50 1.08 3.96
C LEU A 306 -10.63 2.11 4.07
N ARG A 307 -11.47 2.01 5.11
CA ARG A 307 -12.50 3.02 5.42
C ARG A 307 -11.89 4.40 5.60
N HIS A 308 -10.87 4.53 6.45
CA HIS A 308 -10.18 5.80 6.66
C HIS A 308 -9.51 6.34 5.39
N TYR A 309 -8.89 5.47 4.59
CA TYR A 309 -8.25 5.84 3.32
C TYR A 309 -9.22 6.55 2.35
N TYR A 310 -10.48 6.09 2.26
CA TYR A 310 -11.49 6.75 1.43
C TYR A 310 -12.07 8.01 2.08
N GLN A 311 -12.16 8.08 3.41
CA GLN A 311 -12.59 9.29 4.10
C GLN A 311 -11.61 10.45 3.89
N GLU A 312 -10.30 10.17 3.89
CA GLU A 312 -9.25 11.17 3.57
C GLU A 312 -9.36 11.69 2.12
N GLN A 313 -9.98 10.91 1.22
CA GLN A 313 -10.30 11.31 -0.15
C GLN A 313 -11.68 11.98 -0.29
N ASN A 314 -12.31 12.36 0.82
CA ASN A 314 -13.64 12.98 0.87
C ASN A 314 -14.76 12.10 0.30
N ILE A 315 -14.61 10.77 0.32
CA ILE A 315 -15.72 9.87 -0.02
C ILE A 315 -16.72 9.85 1.15
N PRO A 316 -18.02 10.08 0.89
CA PRO A 316 -19.05 10.06 1.93
C PRO A 316 -19.12 8.73 2.68
N LEU A 317 -19.26 8.79 4.01
CA LEU A 317 -19.21 7.61 4.87
C LEU A 317 -20.30 6.58 4.50
N ASP A 318 -21.50 7.03 4.19
CA ASP A 318 -22.61 6.18 3.76
C ASP A 318 -22.31 5.38 2.47
N SER A 319 -21.48 5.93 1.58
CA SER A 319 -21.03 5.28 0.35
C SER A 319 -20.02 4.18 0.65
N ILE A 320 -19.13 4.43 1.60
CA ILE A 320 -18.18 3.44 2.11
C ILE A 320 -18.93 2.29 2.79
N GLU A 321 -19.91 2.61 3.65
CA GLU A 321 -20.74 1.64 4.36
C GLU A 321 -21.65 0.83 3.42
N ALA A 322 -22.13 1.42 2.32
CA ALA A 322 -22.90 0.73 1.29
C ALA A 322 -22.11 -0.38 0.61
N VAL A 323 -20.80 -0.20 0.43
CA VAL A 323 -19.91 -1.21 -0.16
C VAL A 323 -19.43 -2.21 0.90
N LEU A 324 -19.04 -1.74 2.09
CA LEU A 324 -18.52 -2.58 3.18
C LEU A 324 -19.50 -3.68 3.60
N VAL A 325 -20.81 -3.40 3.64
CA VAL A 325 -21.82 -4.40 4.04
C VAL A 325 -21.94 -5.56 3.05
N CYS A 326 -21.53 -5.37 1.80
CA CYS A 326 -21.44 -6.45 0.81
C CYS A 326 -20.21 -7.35 1.02
N GLN A 327 -19.34 -7.02 2.00
CA GLN A 327 -18.16 -7.79 2.39
C GLN A 327 -17.23 -8.19 1.23
N PRO A 328 -16.88 -7.28 0.30
CA PRO A 328 -15.91 -7.60 -0.74
C PRO A 328 -14.54 -7.92 -0.09
N THR A 329 -13.86 -8.93 -0.63
CA THR A 329 -12.59 -9.44 -0.10
C THR A 329 -11.38 -8.91 -0.85
N ALA A 330 -11.55 -8.44 -2.09
CA ALA A 330 -10.50 -7.84 -2.91
C ALA A 330 -10.50 -6.31 -2.79
N PRO A 331 -9.41 -5.66 -2.35
CA PRO A 331 -9.34 -4.20 -2.23
C PRO A 331 -9.54 -3.45 -3.55
N LEU A 332 -9.04 -4.00 -4.67
CA LEU A 332 -9.26 -3.42 -5.99
C LEU A 332 -10.73 -3.45 -6.40
N ASP A 333 -11.44 -4.53 -6.10
CA ASP A 333 -12.87 -4.66 -6.33
C ASP A 333 -13.67 -3.64 -5.50
N PHE A 334 -13.31 -3.50 -4.21
CA PHE A 334 -13.85 -2.46 -3.34
C PHE A 334 -13.71 -1.07 -3.98
N ASN A 335 -12.52 -0.74 -4.51
CA ASN A 335 -12.29 0.54 -5.18
C ASN A 335 -13.21 0.72 -6.39
N LYS A 336 -13.35 -0.29 -7.25
CA LYS A 336 -14.25 -0.22 -8.42
C LYS A 336 -15.70 0.05 -7.98
N ARG A 337 -16.18 -0.59 -6.91
CA ARG A 337 -17.53 -0.36 -6.35
C ARG A 337 -17.69 1.07 -5.82
N ILE A 338 -16.68 1.60 -5.13
CA ILE A 338 -16.67 2.99 -4.67
C ILE A 338 -16.76 3.97 -5.84
N GLN A 339 -15.99 3.76 -6.91
CA GLN A 339 -16.09 4.61 -8.10
C GLN A 339 -17.46 4.50 -8.76
N GLY A 340 -18.04 3.30 -8.83
CA GLY A 340 -19.41 3.09 -9.29
C GLY A 340 -20.44 3.86 -8.47
N ILE A 341 -20.34 3.81 -7.14
CA ILE A 341 -21.24 4.55 -6.24
C ILE A 341 -21.04 6.06 -6.35
N LYS A 342 -19.80 6.52 -6.53
CA LYS A 342 -19.50 7.94 -6.78
C LYS A 342 -20.21 8.43 -8.03
N ALA A 343 -20.12 7.70 -9.14
CA ALA A 343 -20.83 8.04 -10.38
C ALA A 343 -22.35 7.93 -10.24
N PHE A 344 -22.86 6.92 -9.52
CA PHE A 344 -24.29 6.76 -9.27
C PHE A 344 -24.88 7.93 -8.47
N ARG A 345 -24.12 8.51 -7.53
CA ARG A 345 -24.53 9.69 -6.76
C ARG A 345 -24.78 10.94 -7.61
N GLU A 346 -24.22 11.00 -8.81
CA GLU A 346 -24.42 12.12 -9.74
C GLU A 346 -25.70 11.96 -10.58
N LEU A 347 -26.35 10.79 -10.53
CA LEU A 347 -27.57 10.52 -11.30
C LEU A 347 -28.82 11.11 -10.62
N PRO A 348 -29.76 11.67 -11.41
CA PRO A 348 -31.01 12.21 -10.86
C PRO A 348 -31.90 11.13 -10.24
N GLU A 349 -31.75 9.86 -10.63
CA GLU A 349 -32.50 8.73 -10.08
C GLU A 349 -32.03 8.31 -8.68
N MET A 350 -30.83 8.71 -8.25
CA MET A 350 -30.19 8.20 -7.03
C MET A 350 -31.09 8.33 -5.80
N ALA A 351 -31.65 9.52 -5.58
CA ALA A 351 -32.48 9.81 -4.42
C ALA A 351 -33.71 8.91 -4.32
N SER A 352 -34.42 8.73 -5.45
CA SER A 352 -35.60 7.85 -5.51
C SER A 352 -35.20 6.40 -5.24
N LEU A 353 -34.15 5.92 -5.92
CA LEU A 353 -33.72 4.52 -5.82
C LEU A 353 -33.16 4.16 -4.44
N ALA A 354 -32.43 5.06 -3.78
CA ALA A 354 -31.95 4.86 -2.41
C ALA A 354 -33.13 4.78 -1.43
N SER A 355 -34.10 5.70 -1.56
CA SER A 355 -35.33 5.70 -0.74
C SER A 355 -36.17 4.43 -0.95
N ALA A 356 -36.38 4.03 -2.21
CA ALA A 356 -37.10 2.81 -2.56
C ALA A 356 -36.40 1.56 -2.01
N ASN A 357 -35.07 1.46 -2.13
CA ASN A 357 -34.31 0.34 -1.56
C ASN A 357 -34.34 0.31 -0.03
N LYS A 358 -34.38 1.48 0.63
CA LYS A 358 -34.59 1.58 2.09
C LYS A 358 -35.98 1.09 2.50
N ARG A 359 -37.01 1.43 1.73
CA ARG A 359 -38.38 0.89 1.92
C ARG A 359 -38.39 -0.63 1.74
N ILE A 360 -37.77 -1.14 0.67
CA ILE A 360 -37.63 -2.58 0.40
C ILE A 360 -36.95 -3.29 1.57
N HIS A 361 -35.78 -2.80 2.01
CA HIS A 361 -35.04 -3.37 3.13
C HIS A 361 -35.91 -3.47 4.39
N ASN A 362 -36.65 -2.42 4.73
CA ASN A 362 -37.52 -2.40 5.91
C ASN A 362 -38.71 -3.37 5.81
N ILE A 363 -39.32 -3.51 4.63
CA ILE A 363 -40.40 -4.47 4.39
C ILE A 363 -39.88 -5.90 4.56
N LEU A 364 -38.77 -6.23 3.91
CA LEU A 364 -38.16 -7.57 3.98
C LEU A 364 -37.72 -7.91 5.41
N LYS A 365 -37.13 -6.96 6.14
CA LYS A 365 -36.75 -7.15 7.54
C LYS A 365 -37.95 -7.48 8.44
N LYS A 366 -39.12 -6.89 8.19
CA LYS A 366 -40.36 -7.19 8.93
C LYS A 366 -40.99 -8.52 8.54
N ALA A 367 -40.84 -8.94 7.28
CA ALA A 367 -41.43 -10.17 6.76
C ALA A 367 -40.70 -11.46 7.18
N GLY A 368 -39.41 -11.37 7.58
CA GLY A 368 -38.61 -12.54 7.93
C GLY A 368 -38.05 -13.27 6.70
N GLN A 369 -37.77 -14.57 6.80
CA GLN A 369 -37.15 -15.37 5.71
C GLN A 369 -38.09 -16.41 5.09
N SER A 370 -39.40 -16.34 5.36
CA SER A 370 -40.38 -17.34 4.94
C SER A 370 -41.14 -16.93 3.67
N PHE A 371 -40.42 -16.70 2.56
CA PHE A 371 -41.00 -16.45 1.23
C PHE A 371 -40.08 -17.06 0.15
N PRO A 372 -40.58 -17.35 -1.06
CA PRO A 372 -39.77 -18.01 -2.09
C PRO A 372 -38.61 -17.14 -2.57
N PRO A 373 -37.50 -17.75 -3.06
CA PRO A 373 -36.33 -16.99 -3.50
C PRO A 373 -36.55 -16.20 -4.80
N GLU A 374 -37.48 -16.64 -5.64
CA GLU A 374 -37.78 -16.04 -6.94
C GLU A 374 -39.29 -15.78 -7.08
N PRO A 375 -39.69 -14.65 -7.69
CA PRO A 375 -41.08 -14.39 -8.00
C PRO A 375 -41.57 -15.32 -9.14
N ASN A 376 -42.76 -15.86 -8.96
CA ASN A 376 -43.46 -16.70 -9.92
C ASN A 376 -44.55 -15.89 -10.65
N PRO A 377 -44.47 -15.78 -11.99
CA PRO A 377 -45.46 -15.05 -12.77
C PRO A 377 -46.91 -15.52 -12.63
N ALA A 378 -47.15 -16.77 -12.20
CA ALA A 378 -48.48 -17.30 -11.98
C ALA A 378 -49.25 -16.60 -10.85
N TYR A 379 -48.56 -15.88 -9.96
CA TYR A 379 -49.16 -15.17 -8.83
C TYR A 379 -49.24 -13.65 -9.01
N PHE A 380 -48.85 -13.12 -10.18
CA PHE A 380 -49.01 -11.70 -10.47
C PHE A 380 -50.49 -11.34 -10.63
N LYS A 381 -50.94 -10.30 -9.93
CA LYS A 381 -52.31 -9.78 -10.02
C LYS A 381 -52.37 -8.47 -10.80
N ASP A 382 -51.36 -7.63 -10.63
CA ASP A 382 -51.29 -6.31 -11.24
C ASP A 382 -50.28 -6.26 -12.39
N LYS A 383 -50.56 -5.41 -13.39
CA LYS A 383 -49.64 -5.18 -14.53
C LYS A 383 -48.29 -4.65 -14.06
N ALA A 384 -48.26 -3.85 -12.99
CA ALA A 384 -47.04 -3.33 -12.39
C ALA A 384 -46.10 -4.44 -11.88
N GLU A 385 -46.62 -5.54 -11.34
CA GLU A 385 -45.81 -6.70 -10.93
C GLU A 385 -45.10 -7.33 -12.13
N ARG A 386 -45.83 -7.49 -13.24
CA ARG A 386 -45.28 -8.05 -14.47
C ARG A 386 -44.23 -7.14 -15.09
N ASN A 387 -44.52 -5.84 -15.17
CA ASN A 387 -43.59 -4.84 -15.70
C ASN A 387 -42.28 -4.80 -14.91
N LEU A 388 -42.35 -4.81 -13.57
CA LEU A 388 -41.17 -4.86 -12.72
C LEU A 388 -40.36 -6.14 -12.96
N TYR A 389 -41.03 -7.30 -13.05
CA TYR A 389 -40.36 -8.57 -13.35
C TYR A 389 -39.63 -8.56 -14.70
N ASP A 390 -40.33 -8.15 -15.78
CA ASP A 390 -39.75 -8.12 -17.12
C ASP A 390 -38.58 -7.11 -17.22
N ALA A 391 -38.69 -5.97 -16.52
CA ALA A 391 -37.60 -4.99 -16.42
C ALA A 391 -36.39 -5.52 -15.64
N MET A 392 -36.60 -6.20 -14.51
CA MET A 392 -35.53 -6.86 -13.75
C MET A 392 -34.80 -7.91 -14.59
N GLU A 393 -35.52 -8.75 -15.33
CA GLU A 393 -34.93 -9.76 -16.22
C GLU A 393 -34.09 -9.13 -17.33
N SER A 394 -34.59 -8.05 -17.94
CA SER A 394 -33.89 -7.30 -18.98
C SER A 394 -32.61 -6.65 -18.44
N VAL A 395 -32.68 -5.97 -17.30
CA VAL A 395 -31.53 -5.31 -16.67
C VAL A 395 -30.51 -6.33 -16.17
N SER A 396 -30.96 -7.42 -15.54
CA SER A 396 -30.09 -8.51 -15.06
C SER A 396 -29.19 -9.05 -16.18
N LYS A 397 -29.76 -9.31 -17.37
CA LYS A 397 -29.00 -9.76 -18.55
C LYS A 397 -27.95 -8.76 -19.04
N LYS A 398 -28.24 -7.45 -18.90
CA LYS A 398 -27.30 -6.38 -19.31
C LYS A 398 -26.17 -6.20 -18.31
N ILE A 399 -26.45 -6.31 -17.01
CA ILE A 399 -25.45 -6.05 -15.97
C ILE A 399 -24.54 -7.25 -15.70
N MET A 400 -24.98 -8.49 -15.93
CA MET A 400 -24.17 -9.69 -15.67
C MET A 400 -22.75 -9.61 -16.26
N PRO A 401 -22.55 -9.32 -17.57
CA PRO A 401 -21.19 -9.19 -18.13
C PRO A 401 -20.41 -8.01 -17.53
N LEU A 402 -21.09 -6.94 -17.12
CA LEU A 402 -20.44 -5.76 -16.50
C LEU A 402 -19.95 -6.08 -15.09
N LEU A 403 -20.71 -6.87 -14.33
CA LEU A 403 -20.32 -7.32 -13.00
C LEU A 403 -19.10 -8.25 -13.06
N GLU A 404 -19.01 -9.11 -14.08
CA GLU A 404 -17.86 -9.99 -14.32
C GLU A 404 -16.57 -9.21 -14.61
N THR A 405 -16.66 -8.09 -15.34
CA THR A 405 -15.51 -7.20 -15.61
C THR A 405 -15.25 -6.18 -14.50
N GLY A 406 -16.16 -6.07 -13.53
CA GLY A 406 -16.14 -5.07 -12.47
C GLY A 406 -16.46 -3.64 -12.94
N ASP A 407 -17.19 -3.48 -14.04
CA ASP A 407 -17.71 -2.19 -14.51
C ASP A 407 -19.00 -1.84 -13.75
N TYR A 408 -18.81 -1.50 -12.47
CA TYR A 408 -19.90 -1.17 -11.57
C TYR A 408 -20.60 0.15 -11.90
N GLN A 409 -19.91 1.06 -12.59
CA GLN A 409 -20.50 2.31 -13.05
C GLN A 409 -21.57 2.03 -14.10
N ALA A 410 -21.25 1.30 -15.16
CA ALA A 410 -22.22 0.94 -16.19
C ALA A 410 -23.34 0.04 -15.62
N ALA A 411 -23.01 -0.87 -14.71
CA ALA A 411 -24.01 -1.70 -14.04
C ALA A 411 -25.04 -0.85 -13.26
N LEU A 412 -24.58 0.12 -12.47
CA LEU A 412 -25.46 1.02 -11.71
C LEU A 412 -26.27 1.95 -12.63
N GLN A 413 -25.74 2.37 -13.78
CA GLN A 413 -26.50 3.13 -14.78
C GLN A 413 -27.66 2.31 -15.37
N HIS A 414 -27.44 1.03 -15.67
CA HIS A 414 -28.52 0.14 -16.10
C HIS A 414 -29.55 -0.11 -14.98
N LEU A 415 -29.09 -0.30 -13.75
CA LEU A 415 -29.98 -0.43 -12.59
C LEU A 415 -30.79 0.85 -12.33
N ALA A 416 -30.25 2.03 -12.67
CA ALA A 416 -30.95 3.29 -12.52
C ALA A 416 -32.25 3.36 -13.36
N SER A 417 -32.27 2.66 -14.51
CA SER A 417 -33.46 2.56 -15.36
C SER A 417 -34.64 1.84 -14.70
N LEU A 418 -34.43 1.13 -13.59
CA LEU A 418 -35.51 0.49 -12.83
C LEU A 418 -36.35 1.48 -12.01
N ARG A 419 -35.93 2.75 -11.90
CA ARG A 419 -36.63 3.75 -11.08
C ARG A 419 -38.13 3.81 -11.37
N GLU A 420 -38.52 4.06 -12.62
CA GLU A 420 -39.94 4.28 -12.97
C GLU A 420 -40.81 3.05 -12.66
N VAL A 421 -40.30 1.84 -12.95
CA VAL A 421 -41.04 0.60 -12.70
C VAL A 421 -41.10 0.24 -11.21
N ILE A 422 -40.11 0.62 -10.41
CA ILE A 422 -40.13 0.47 -8.95
C ILE A 422 -41.11 1.46 -8.32
N ASP A 423 -41.11 2.72 -8.77
CA ASP A 423 -42.03 3.75 -8.30
C ASP A 423 -43.48 3.32 -8.62
N THR A 424 -43.75 2.93 -9.87
CA THR A 424 -45.07 2.41 -10.30
C THR A 424 -45.50 1.18 -9.51
N PHE A 425 -44.58 0.24 -9.23
CA PHE A 425 -44.90 -0.92 -8.40
C PHE A 425 -45.36 -0.49 -7.00
N PHE A 426 -44.70 0.49 -6.39
CA PHE A 426 -45.05 0.94 -5.06
C PHE A 426 -46.31 1.80 -4.97
N ASP A 427 -46.69 2.45 -6.07
CA ASP A 427 -47.92 3.22 -6.21
C ASP A 427 -49.13 2.31 -6.45
N ASP A 428 -48.99 1.30 -7.31
CA ASP A 428 -50.10 0.43 -7.74
C ASP A 428 -50.24 -0.84 -6.88
N VAL A 429 -49.16 -1.32 -6.25
CA VAL A 429 -49.13 -2.66 -5.62
C VAL A 429 -48.97 -2.57 -4.10
N MET A 430 -50.01 -3.00 -3.38
CA MET A 430 -49.94 -3.19 -1.93
C MET A 430 -49.22 -4.50 -1.60
N VAL A 431 -48.02 -4.44 -1.00
CA VAL A 431 -47.21 -5.65 -0.74
C VAL A 431 -47.84 -6.57 0.32
N MET A 432 -48.37 -5.98 1.39
CA MET A 432 -48.96 -6.74 2.50
C MET A 432 -50.45 -7.00 2.23
N VAL A 433 -50.75 -8.16 1.67
CA VAL A 433 -52.12 -8.63 1.38
C VAL A 433 -52.44 -9.93 2.12
N ASP A 434 -53.73 -10.24 2.24
CA ASP A 434 -54.23 -11.41 2.98
C ASP A 434 -53.88 -12.75 2.29
N ASP A 435 -53.85 -12.76 0.95
CA ASP A 435 -53.42 -13.94 0.18
C ASP A 435 -51.91 -14.14 0.36
N SER A 436 -51.55 -15.15 1.16
CA SER A 436 -50.16 -15.47 1.46
C SER A 436 -49.34 -15.76 0.22
N LYS A 437 -49.91 -16.40 -0.82
CA LYS A 437 -49.17 -16.71 -2.06
C LYS A 437 -48.80 -15.43 -2.81
N VAL A 438 -49.73 -14.48 -2.90
CA VAL A 438 -49.49 -13.20 -3.58
C VAL A 438 -48.54 -12.32 -2.77
N ARG A 439 -48.72 -12.25 -1.45
CA ARG A 439 -47.83 -11.52 -0.55
C ARG A 439 -46.39 -12.04 -0.63
N ASP A 440 -46.21 -13.35 -0.50
CA ASP A 440 -44.88 -13.96 -0.51
C ASP A 440 -44.20 -13.81 -1.89
N ASN A 441 -45.00 -13.82 -2.97
CA ASN A 441 -44.51 -13.53 -4.32
C ASN A 441 -44.05 -12.06 -4.49
N ARG A 442 -44.80 -11.10 -3.95
CA ARG A 442 -44.42 -9.67 -3.96
C ARG A 442 -43.16 -9.43 -3.14
N LEU A 443 -43.02 -10.11 -2.00
CA LEU A 443 -41.79 -10.10 -1.19
C LEU A 443 -40.60 -10.68 -1.98
N ALA A 444 -40.79 -11.75 -2.74
CA ALA A 444 -39.76 -12.31 -3.61
C ALA A 444 -39.33 -11.31 -4.71
N SER A 445 -40.27 -10.58 -5.32
CA SER A 445 -39.94 -9.50 -6.26
C SER A 445 -39.09 -8.40 -5.61
N LEU A 446 -39.44 -7.96 -4.40
CA LEU A 446 -38.66 -6.96 -3.67
C LEU A 446 -37.26 -7.47 -3.29
N GLN A 447 -37.16 -8.72 -2.87
CA GLN A 447 -35.87 -9.37 -2.57
C GLN A 447 -35.00 -9.45 -3.82
N LYS A 448 -35.58 -9.73 -4.99
CA LYS A 448 -34.88 -9.76 -6.28
C LYS A 448 -34.37 -8.38 -6.67
N VAL A 449 -35.18 -7.32 -6.57
CA VAL A 449 -34.73 -5.92 -6.78
C VAL A 449 -33.53 -5.62 -5.90
N ARG A 450 -33.65 -5.87 -4.59
CA ARG A 450 -32.56 -5.62 -3.64
C ARG A 450 -31.31 -6.44 -3.97
N GLY A 451 -31.47 -7.70 -4.38
CA GLY A 451 -30.38 -8.58 -4.79
C GLY A 451 -29.58 -8.04 -5.97
N LEU A 452 -30.24 -7.40 -6.95
CA LEU A 452 -29.56 -6.77 -8.08
C LEU A 452 -28.62 -5.64 -7.63
N PHE A 453 -29.06 -4.76 -6.73
CA PHE A 453 -28.21 -3.68 -6.21
C PHE A 453 -27.10 -4.21 -5.30
N LEU A 454 -27.37 -5.22 -4.45
CA LEU A 454 -26.38 -5.80 -3.54
C LEU A 454 -25.20 -6.47 -4.25
N GLN A 455 -25.33 -6.83 -5.53
CA GLN A 455 -24.20 -7.26 -6.36
C GLN A 455 -23.16 -6.15 -6.56
N VAL A 456 -23.51 -4.88 -6.32
CA VAL A 456 -22.60 -3.71 -6.34
C VAL A 456 -22.44 -3.10 -4.94
N ALA A 457 -23.54 -2.68 -4.31
CA ALA A 457 -23.57 -2.05 -2.99
C ALA A 457 -24.98 -2.05 -2.38
N ASP A 458 -25.11 -1.96 -1.06
CA ASP A 458 -26.39 -1.70 -0.41
C ASP A 458 -26.77 -0.22 -0.49
N ILE A 459 -27.36 0.19 -1.62
CA ILE A 459 -27.74 1.59 -1.86
C ILE A 459 -28.81 2.13 -0.90
N SER A 460 -29.45 1.26 -0.10
CA SER A 460 -30.37 1.71 0.97
C SER A 460 -29.68 2.48 2.09
N ARG A 461 -28.34 2.37 2.17
CA ARG A 461 -27.51 3.11 3.14
C ARG A 461 -27.18 4.52 2.69
N LEU A 462 -27.31 4.83 1.40
CA LEU A 462 -27.02 6.16 0.86
C LEU A 462 -27.99 7.19 1.43
N GLN A 463 -27.44 8.33 1.83
CA GLN A 463 -28.16 9.49 2.31
C GLN A 463 -28.47 10.40 1.12
N VAL A 464 -29.72 10.85 1.08
CA VAL A 464 -30.28 11.79 0.08
C VAL A 464 -30.09 13.22 0.56
#